data_AF-A0A921AZY6-F1
#
_entry.id   AF-A0A921AZY6-F1
#
_cell.length_a   1.000
_cell.length_b   1.000
_cell.length_c   1.000
_cell.angle_alpha   90.00
_cell.angle_beta   90.00
_cell.angle_gamma   90.00
#
_symmetry.space_group_name_H-M   'P 1'
#
loop_
_entity.id
_entity.type
_entity.pdbx_description
1 polymer ?
#
loop_
_entity_poly.entity_id
_entity_poly.type
_entity_poly.pdbx_seq_one_letter_code
_entity_poly.pdbx_strand_id
1 'polypeptide(L)'
;MKKLLVLAAAAAIAAGCNVEEQQLQYVRVNTALCTFHAQDNAPLTIEVEASGEWDVVPQATWLKVGEKTRTSFVLTVENNESYTDPRESSIELTSGEAVQEIKVIQLQRDNDAPVYQMYAAYDMGAAMSPNGRYCVGTRHVLQPDNTYFMYPTFHNLDTGEITEIGPLLYGSPLSLEKPIAVTDQGTAFIYGPDNHTVAITADGDYFIPETPAGYSSPNISAVSEDGRTWVGYCWGEPMKCSPVIWRDGVPELLEMPELDYRGVKVPNQVMARGMSLDGSVIYGTQWEFTDTGMIYWKDGKLQNVGKDIFKLTPVNASDGAGGTYETNLIEAGMYCFAENQNISPNGKWIAGKYREESMDENGLITKGTIYPAFYNTETETTTVMRDYPDCTAVGATDDGIGLIAEGTSMQTSGFLVEIETGIHLGNCLDYIQERWGITVTTGYISYIPAPGDRMLGTMMTTSATGVSFTQFSVSPRPVK
;
A
#
# COMPACT_ATOMS: atom_id res chain seq x y z
N MET A 1 23.65 18.17 14.33
CA MET A 1 22.24 18.54 14.10
C MET A 1 21.53 17.36 13.47
N LYS A 2 20.91 16.49 14.29
CA LYS A 2 20.06 15.38 13.84
C LYS A 2 18.76 15.51 14.62
N LYS A 3 17.71 16.00 13.96
CA LYS A 3 16.33 15.93 14.46
C LYS A 3 15.83 14.54 14.06
N LEU A 4 15.83 13.61 15.02
CA LEU A 4 15.04 12.39 14.93
C LEU A 4 13.58 12.81 15.18
N LEU A 5 12.70 12.56 14.21
CA LEU A 5 11.26 12.60 14.45
C LEU A 5 10.91 11.52 15.46
N VAL A 6 10.34 11.93 16.58
CA VAL A 6 9.73 11.06 17.58
C VAL A 6 8.31 10.77 17.11
N LEU A 7 8.00 9.50 16.88
CA LEU A 7 6.63 9.01 16.76
C LEU A 7 5.93 9.31 18.09
N ALA A 8 4.79 10.00 18.03
CA ALA A 8 4.02 10.42 19.20
C ALA A 8 3.38 9.21 19.90
N ALA A 9 4.17 8.49 20.71
CA ALA A 9 3.64 7.85 21.89
C ALA A 9 3.30 8.96 22.89
N ALA A 10 2.04 9.06 23.28
CA ALA A 10 1.62 9.97 24.34
C ALA A 10 2.29 9.53 25.67
N ALA A 11 3.47 10.08 25.95
CA ALA A 11 4.12 10.00 27.25
C ALA A 11 4.01 11.37 27.93
N ALA A 12 2.97 11.55 28.75
CA ALA A 12 2.88 12.69 29.66
C ALA A 12 3.80 12.43 30.86
N ILE A 13 4.80 13.30 31.09
CA ILE A 13 5.56 13.33 32.35
C ILE A 13 5.22 14.60 33.13
N ALA A 14 4.35 14.39 34.12
CA ALA A 14 4.24 14.98 35.45
C ALA A 14 4.66 16.45 35.69
N ALA A 15 3.64 17.29 35.88
CA ALA A 15 3.60 18.26 36.97
C ALA A 15 2.24 18.15 37.69
N GLY A 16 2.20 17.35 38.76
CA GLY A 16 1.26 17.49 39.89
C GLY A 16 -0.23 17.69 39.63
N CYS A 17 -0.90 16.74 38.98
CA CYS A 17 -2.33 16.45 39.16
C CYS A 17 -2.51 14.93 39.06
N ASN A 18 -3.24 14.30 39.99
CA ASN A 18 -3.66 12.90 39.87
C ASN A 18 -4.51 12.76 38.60
N VAL A 19 -3.93 12.23 37.52
CA VAL A 19 -4.70 11.77 36.37
C VAL A 19 -5.02 10.33 36.69
N GLU A 20 -6.30 10.02 36.95
CA GLU A 20 -6.79 8.64 36.93
C GLU A 20 -6.32 8.00 35.62
N GLU A 21 -5.78 6.78 35.66
CA GLU A 21 -5.45 6.01 34.46
C GLU A 21 -6.71 5.90 33.59
N GLN A 22 -6.85 6.77 32.60
CA GLN A 22 -7.95 6.67 31.63
C GLN A 22 -7.72 5.39 30.83
N GLN A 23 -8.55 4.40 31.10
CA GLN A 23 -8.60 3.17 30.34
C GLN A 23 -8.91 3.54 28.87
N LEU A 24 -8.06 3.12 27.94
CA LEU A 24 -8.20 3.41 26.51
C LEU A 24 -9.53 2.84 26.01
N GLN A 25 -10.41 3.71 25.50
CA GLN A 25 -11.72 3.33 24.98
C GLN A 25 -11.63 3.13 23.47
N TYR A 26 -12.09 1.98 22.99
CA TYR A 26 -12.12 1.68 21.57
C TYR A 26 -13.32 0.77 21.22
N VAL A 27 -13.76 0.88 19.97
CA VAL A 27 -14.64 -0.08 19.30
C VAL A 27 -14.14 -0.23 17.86
N ARG A 28 -13.86 -1.46 17.45
CA ARG A 28 -13.31 -1.83 16.15
C ARG A 28 -14.21 -2.87 15.51
N VAL A 29 -14.27 -2.83 14.19
CA VAL A 29 -15.09 -3.73 13.38
C VAL A 29 -14.30 -4.26 12.20
N ASN A 30 -14.65 -5.44 11.73
CA ASN A 30 -14.02 -6.03 10.55
C ASN A 30 -14.54 -5.46 9.23
N THR A 31 -15.50 -4.53 9.23
CA THR A 31 -16.07 -3.93 8.02
C THR A 31 -16.40 -2.47 8.28
N ALA A 32 -15.89 -1.58 7.45
CA ALA A 32 -16.15 -0.14 7.54
C ALA A 32 -17.32 0.30 6.63
N LEU A 33 -17.56 -0.42 5.52
CA LEU A 33 -18.67 -0.18 4.61
C LEU A 33 -19.12 -1.50 3.98
N CYS A 34 -20.43 -1.67 3.77
CA CYS A 34 -20.95 -2.79 3.00
C CYS A 34 -22.12 -2.40 2.09
N THR A 35 -22.31 -3.17 1.00
CA THR A 35 -23.45 -3.01 0.09
C THR A 35 -24.39 -4.21 0.09
N PHE A 36 -25.67 -3.96 -0.20
CA PHE A 36 -26.74 -4.95 -0.28
C PHE A 36 -27.51 -4.82 -1.60
N HIS A 37 -28.01 -5.93 -2.13
CA HIS A 37 -28.97 -5.91 -3.25
C HIS A 37 -30.30 -5.31 -2.78
N ALA A 38 -31.20 -5.03 -3.72
CA ALA A 38 -32.53 -4.55 -3.39
C ALA A 38 -33.36 -5.57 -2.60
N GLN A 39 -33.22 -6.87 -2.91
CA GLN A 39 -34.05 -7.94 -2.36
C GLN A 39 -33.21 -9.20 -2.09
N ASP A 40 -33.80 -10.16 -1.37
CA ASP A 40 -33.26 -11.51 -1.12
C ASP A 40 -31.83 -11.53 -0.52
N ASN A 41 -31.54 -10.54 0.32
CA ASN A 41 -30.23 -10.41 0.96
C ASN A 41 -30.01 -11.46 2.05
N ALA A 42 -28.84 -12.10 2.01
CA ALA A 42 -28.35 -12.86 3.16
C ALA A 42 -27.99 -11.91 4.34
N PRO A 43 -28.21 -12.34 5.59
CA PRO A 43 -27.71 -11.63 6.76
C PRO A 43 -26.19 -11.50 6.74
N LEU A 44 -25.67 -10.37 7.23
CA LEU A 44 -24.24 -10.12 7.36
C LEU A 44 -23.83 -10.14 8.83
N THR A 45 -22.95 -11.07 9.21
CA THR A 45 -22.32 -11.06 10.55
C THR A 45 -21.15 -10.10 10.56
N ILE A 46 -21.16 -9.15 11.50
CA ILE A 46 -20.08 -8.19 11.73
C ILE A 46 -19.41 -8.53 13.05
N GLU A 47 -18.08 -8.65 13.02
CA GLU A 47 -17.27 -8.90 14.21
C GLU A 47 -16.94 -7.57 14.88
N VAL A 48 -17.02 -7.55 16.20
CA VAL A 48 -16.82 -6.36 17.03
C VAL A 48 -15.81 -6.66 18.13
N GLU A 49 -14.79 -5.81 18.22
CA GLU A 49 -13.87 -5.78 19.34
C GLU A 49 -14.01 -4.45 20.06
N ALA A 50 -14.20 -4.47 21.37
CA ALA A 50 -14.39 -3.27 22.16
C ALA A 50 -13.63 -3.36 23.48
N SER A 51 -13.18 -2.21 23.98
CA SER A 51 -12.52 -2.06 25.28
C SER A 51 -13.43 -2.42 26.48
N GLY A 52 -14.74 -2.50 26.27
CA GLY A 52 -15.73 -2.77 27.31
C GLY A 52 -17.08 -3.19 26.73
N GLU A 53 -18.15 -2.96 27.52
CA GLU A 53 -19.52 -3.08 27.02
C GLU A 53 -19.73 -2.13 25.84
N TRP A 54 -20.41 -2.63 24.81
CA TRP A 54 -20.64 -1.88 23.58
C TRP A 54 -22.09 -1.95 23.15
N ASP A 55 -22.53 -0.93 22.42
CA ASP A 55 -23.85 -0.87 21.81
C ASP A 55 -23.80 -0.60 20.31
N VAL A 56 -24.93 -0.87 19.65
CA VAL A 56 -25.07 -0.75 18.20
C VAL A 56 -26.44 -0.18 17.86
N VAL A 57 -26.45 0.89 17.06
CA VAL A 57 -27.66 1.65 16.73
C VAL A 57 -27.75 1.86 15.21
N PRO A 58 -28.76 1.26 14.54
CA PRO A 58 -29.01 1.55 13.13
C PRO A 58 -29.61 2.96 12.98
N GLN A 59 -29.08 3.74 12.04
CA GLN A 59 -29.54 5.12 11.79
C GLN A 59 -30.73 5.21 10.84
N ALA A 60 -31.20 4.07 10.32
CA ALA A 60 -32.41 3.98 9.52
C ALA A 60 -33.28 2.79 9.92
N THR A 61 -34.59 2.95 9.75
CA THR A 61 -35.59 1.94 10.14
C THR A 61 -35.52 0.67 9.30
N TRP A 62 -34.98 0.72 8.08
CA TRP A 62 -34.82 -0.43 7.19
C TRP A 62 -33.57 -1.28 7.50
N LEU A 63 -32.69 -0.81 8.38
CA LEU A 63 -31.57 -1.57 8.93
C LEU A 63 -32.02 -2.25 10.23
N LYS A 64 -31.81 -3.57 10.35
CA LYS A 64 -32.13 -4.32 11.56
C LYS A 64 -30.89 -4.99 12.13
N VAL A 65 -30.66 -4.76 13.42
CA VAL A 65 -29.71 -5.51 14.23
C VAL A 65 -30.43 -6.74 14.78
N GLY A 66 -29.94 -7.93 14.43
CA GLY A 66 -30.42 -9.22 14.89
C GLY A 66 -29.67 -9.69 16.13
N GLU A 67 -29.23 -10.95 16.12
CA GLU A 67 -28.46 -11.54 17.22
C GLU A 67 -27.20 -10.70 17.52
N LYS A 68 -27.07 -10.27 18.77
CA LYS A 68 -25.91 -9.54 19.32
C LYS A 68 -25.23 -10.42 20.35
N THR A 69 -23.93 -10.63 20.18
CA THR A 69 -23.07 -11.35 21.13
C THR A 69 -22.10 -10.37 21.78
N ARG A 70 -21.16 -10.87 22.59
CA ARG A 70 -20.08 -10.04 23.13
C ARG A 70 -19.09 -9.57 22.05
N THR A 71 -19.00 -10.27 20.92
CA THR A 71 -17.96 -10.06 19.91
C THR A 71 -18.49 -9.93 18.49
N SER A 72 -19.82 -9.84 18.31
CA SER A 72 -20.43 -9.72 16.99
C SER A 72 -21.88 -9.29 17.04
N PHE A 73 -22.41 -8.85 15.89
CA PHE A 73 -23.86 -8.76 15.66
C PHE A 73 -24.23 -9.17 14.23
N VAL A 74 -25.49 -9.51 14.00
CA VAL A 74 -26.04 -9.81 12.67
C VAL A 74 -26.78 -8.59 12.13
N LEU A 75 -26.38 -8.11 10.95
CA LEU A 75 -27.05 -7.07 10.19
C LEU A 75 -27.97 -7.66 9.13
N THR A 76 -29.21 -7.19 9.07
CA THR A 76 -30.15 -7.47 7.98
C THR A 76 -30.75 -6.17 7.45
N VAL A 77 -31.20 -6.19 6.19
CA VAL A 77 -31.81 -5.04 5.52
C VAL A 77 -33.19 -5.42 5.02
N GLU A 78 -34.18 -4.54 5.21
CA GLU A 78 -35.48 -4.66 4.54
C GLU A 78 -35.29 -4.49 3.02
N ASN A 79 -36.25 -4.95 2.21
CA ASN A 79 -36.20 -4.77 0.76
C ASN A 79 -36.23 -3.28 0.38
N ASN A 80 -35.45 -2.91 -0.63
CA ASN A 80 -35.59 -1.64 -1.31
C ASN A 80 -36.55 -1.82 -2.50
N GLU A 81 -37.71 -1.16 -2.46
CA GLU A 81 -38.72 -1.28 -3.53
C GLU A 81 -38.57 -0.23 -4.63
N SER A 82 -37.60 0.69 -4.52
CA SER A 82 -37.33 1.69 -5.55
C SER A 82 -36.66 1.05 -6.77
N TYR A 83 -37.12 1.37 -7.98
CA TYR A 83 -36.46 0.99 -9.24
C TYR A 83 -35.42 2.00 -9.70
N THR A 84 -35.36 3.19 -9.09
CA THR A 84 -34.54 4.31 -9.54
C THR A 84 -33.44 4.67 -8.55
N ASP A 85 -33.72 4.55 -7.26
CA ASP A 85 -32.89 5.16 -6.23
C ASP A 85 -32.28 4.09 -5.32
N PRO A 86 -30.93 3.98 -5.28
CA PRO A 86 -30.28 3.32 -4.16
C PRO A 86 -30.55 4.14 -2.89
N ARG A 87 -30.45 3.49 -1.73
CA ARG A 87 -30.57 4.15 -0.42
C ARG A 87 -29.34 3.88 0.43
N GLU A 88 -28.94 4.88 1.21
CA GLU A 88 -27.80 4.79 2.10
C GLU A 88 -28.18 5.19 3.53
N SER A 89 -27.48 4.60 4.50
CA SER A 89 -27.55 4.95 5.92
C SER A 89 -26.30 4.42 6.61
N SER A 90 -26.28 4.41 7.93
CA SER A 90 -25.17 3.92 8.73
C SER A 90 -25.62 3.17 9.98
N ILE A 91 -24.67 2.49 10.58
CA ILE A 91 -24.78 1.85 11.89
C ILE A 91 -23.69 2.45 12.77
N GLU A 92 -24.10 2.98 13.91
CA GLU A 92 -23.18 3.52 14.90
C GLU A 92 -22.92 2.46 15.97
N LEU A 93 -21.65 2.21 16.28
CA LEU A 93 -21.21 1.40 17.40
C LEU A 93 -20.53 2.27 18.43
N THR A 94 -20.81 2.02 19.71
CA THR A 94 -20.22 2.78 20.82
C THR A 94 -19.65 1.87 21.89
N SER A 95 -18.53 2.27 22.50
CA SER A 95 -17.91 1.62 23.67
C SER A 95 -17.31 2.72 24.56
N GLY A 96 -18.02 3.10 25.62
CA GLY A 96 -17.73 4.34 26.34
C GLY A 96 -17.92 5.56 25.44
N GLU A 97 -16.87 6.37 25.28
CA GLU A 97 -16.76 7.54 24.40
C GLU A 97 -16.27 7.19 23.00
N ALA A 98 -15.80 5.95 22.76
CA ALA A 98 -15.37 5.52 21.43
C ALA A 98 -16.60 5.29 20.54
N VAL A 99 -16.55 5.84 19.33
CA VAL A 99 -17.61 5.70 18.30
C VAL A 99 -16.99 5.19 17.02
N GLN A 100 -17.62 4.19 16.41
CA GLN A 100 -17.28 3.67 15.09
C GLN A 100 -18.54 3.62 14.23
N GLU A 101 -18.45 4.08 12.99
CA GLU A 101 -19.56 4.02 12.04
C GLU A 101 -19.29 2.96 10.96
N ILE A 102 -20.34 2.24 10.56
CA ILE A 102 -20.36 1.39 9.36
C ILE A 102 -21.36 2.00 8.39
N LYS A 103 -20.90 2.40 7.20
CA LYS A 103 -21.81 2.88 6.15
C LYS A 103 -22.46 1.68 5.43
N VAL A 104 -23.75 1.80 5.13
CA VAL A 104 -24.53 0.76 4.47
C VAL A 104 -25.23 1.35 3.25
N ILE A 105 -24.99 0.75 2.09
CA ILE A 105 -25.63 1.14 0.82
C ILE A 105 -26.49 -0.03 0.35
N GLN A 106 -27.73 0.23 -0.02
CA GLN A 106 -28.61 -0.76 -0.61
C GLN A 106 -29.02 -0.31 -2.03
N LEU A 107 -28.74 -1.18 -3.00
CA LEU A 107 -29.03 -0.94 -4.40
C LEU A 107 -30.55 -0.85 -4.66
N GLN A 108 -30.91 -0.22 -5.76
CA GLN A 108 -32.27 -0.19 -6.33
C GLN A 108 -32.66 -1.53 -6.95
N ARG A 109 -33.96 -1.77 -7.14
CA ARG A 109 -34.51 -2.99 -7.78
C ARG A 109 -33.91 -3.21 -9.16
N ASP A 110 -33.88 -4.49 -9.51
CA ASP A 110 -33.35 -5.01 -10.79
C ASP A 110 -31.90 -4.60 -11.07
N ASN A 111 -31.16 -4.19 -10.02
CA ASN A 111 -29.72 -3.99 -10.07
C ASN A 111 -29.02 -5.31 -9.69
N ASP A 112 -28.38 -5.91 -10.69
CA ASP A 112 -27.61 -7.15 -10.59
C ASP A 112 -26.12 -6.91 -10.32
N ALA A 113 -25.72 -5.66 -10.05
CA ALA A 113 -24.34 -5.34 -9.68
C ALA A 113 -23.93 -6.14 -8.44
N PRO A 114 -22.70 -6.69 -8.41
CA PRO A 114 -22.21 -7.39 -7.25
C PRO A 114 -22.21 -6.49 -6.01
N VAL A 115 -22.25 -7.14 -4.86
CA VAL A 115 -22.22 -6.51 -3.54
C VAL A 115 -20.83 -6.61 -2.95
N TYR A 116 -20.39 -5.58 -2.24
CA TYR A 116 -19.00 -5.37 -1.84
C TYR A 116 -18.88 -4.99 -0.36
N GLN A 117 -17.66 -5.15 0.17
CA GLN A 117 -17.24 -4.73 1.52
C GLN A 117 -15.93 -3.96 1.47
N MET A 118 -15.78 -3.02 2.41
CA MET A 118 -14.54 -2.28 2.65
C MET A 118 -13.94 -2.65 4.03
N TYR A 119 -12.66 -3.04 4.04
CA TYR A 119 -11.87 -3.38 5.23
C TYR A 119 -10.85 -2.28 5.54
N ALA A 120 -10.78 -1.79 6.78
CA ALA A 120 -9.90 -0.67 7.18
C ALA A 120 -9.16 -0.88 8.52
N ALA A 121 -9.10 -2.11 9.04
CA ALA A 121 -8.61 -2.41 10.39
C ALA A 121 -7.09 -2.68 10.47
N TYR A 122 -6.27 -1.92 9.72
CA TYR A 122 -4.82 -2.17 9.63
C TYR A 122 -4.03 -1.08 10.36
N ASP A 123 -3.37 -1.42 11.49
CA ASP A 123 -2.72 -0.44 12.36
C ASP A 123 -1.41 0.11 11.76
N MET A 124 -0.62 -0.71 11.04
CA MET A 124 0.66 -0.31 10.40
C MET A 124 0.65 -0.53 8.89
N GLY A 125 -0.54 -0.45 8.30
CA GLY A 125 -0.79 -0.66 6.89
C GLY A 125 -0.97 -2.10 6.48
N ALA A 126 -1.15 -2.31 5.18
CA ALA A 126 -1.50 -3.60 4.62
C ALA A 126 -0.83 -3.90 3.29
N ALA A 127 -0.72 -5.20 3.00
CA ALA A 127 -0.33 -5.75 1.72
C ALA A 127 -1.47 -6.59 1.16
N MET A 128 -1.70 -6.48 -0.16
CA MET A 128 -2.63 -7.33 -0.91
C MET A 128 -1.85 -8.33 -1.75
N SER A 129 -2.34 -9.56 -1.84
CA SER A 129 -1.73 -10.60 -2.65
C SER A 129 -1.93 -10.37 -4.16
N PRO A 130 -1.14 -11.01 -5.04
CA PRO A 130 -1.24 -10.86 -6.50
C PRO A 130 -2.65 -10.94 -7.08
N ASN A 131 -3.44 -11.94 -6.71
CA ASN A 131 -4.83 -12.05 -7.15
C ASN A 131 -5.82 -11.42 -6.16
N GLY A 132 -5.31 -10.78 -5.11
CA GLY A 132 -6.08 -10.20 -4.02
C GLY A 132 -6.92 -11.21 -3.25
N ARG A 133 -6.49 -12.48 -3.18
CA ARG A 133 -7.09 -13.46 -2.27
C ARG A 133 -6.91 -13.07 -0.82
N TYR A 134 -5.74 -12.56 -0.46
CA TYR A 134 -5.44 -12.10 0.89
C TYR A 134 -5.16 -10.59 0.92
N CYS A 135 -5.70 -9.94 1.95
CA CYS A 135 -5.20 -8.67 2.44
C CYS A 135 -4.67 -8.87 3.86
N VAL A 136 -3.42 -8.52 4.11
CA VAL A 136 -2.76 -8.73 5.40
C VAL A 136 -2.38 -7.40 6.01
N GLY A 137 -2.87 -7.16 7.23
CA GLY A 137 -2.44 -6.05 8.09
C GLY A 137 -1.80 -6.55 9.38
N THR A 138 -1.47 -5.61 10.25
CA THR A 138 -1.15 -5.90 11.67
C THR A 138 -2.20 -5.26 12.57
N ARG A 139 -2.59 -5.98 13.61
CA ARG A 139 -3.44 -5.49 14.70
C ARG A 139 -2.62 -5.40 15.98
N HIS A 140 -2.67 -4.25 16.65
CA HIS A 140 -1.94 -3.96 17.87
C HIS A 140 -2.91 -3.76 19.05
N VAL A 141 -2.66 -4.49 20.14
CA VAL A 141 -3.47 -4.47 21.36
C VAL A 141 -2.61 -4.04 22.54
N LEU A 142 -2.92 -2.89 23.13
CA LEU A 142 -2.27 -2.40 24.35
C LEU A 142 -2.65 -3.30 25.54
N GLN A 143 -1.64 -3.75 26.27
CA GLN A 143 -1.77 -4.57 27.46
C GLN A 143 -1.79 -3.70 28.74
N PRO A 144 -2.33 -4.20 29.86
CA PRO A 144 -2.38 -3.46 31.13
C PRO A 144 -1.01 -3.01 31.67
N ASP A 145 0.08 -3.65 31.26
CA ASP A 145 1.45 -3.33 31.66
C ASP A 145 2.14 -2.34 30.70
N ASN A 146 1.38 -1.70 29.80
CA ASN A 146 1.85 -0.80 28.74
C ASN A 146 2.72 -1.46 27.65
N THR A 147 2.70 -2.79 27.53
CA THR A 147 3.24 -3.49 26.35
C THR A 147 2.18 -3.60 25.24
N TYR A 148 2.61 -3.88 24.01
CA TYR A 148 1.69 -4.14 22.90
C TYR A 148 1.81 -5.61 22.47
N PHE A 149 0.67 -6.26 22.26
CA PHE A 149 0.59 -7.49 21.48
C PHE A 149 0.28 -7.13 20.04
N MET A 150 1.01 -7.74 19.13
CA MET A 150 0.81 -7.59 17.70
C MET A 150 0.36 -8.93 17.12
N TYR A 151 -0.59 -8.84 16.20
CA TYR A 151 -1.16 -9.96 15.48
C TYR A 151 -1.11 -9.65 13.98
N PRO A 152 -0.34 -10.39 13.18
CA PRO A 152 -0.57 -10.43 11.73
C PRO A 152 -1.98 -10.97 11.48
N THR A 153 -2.79 -10.17 10.78
CA THR A 153 -4.20 -10.46 10.54
C THR A 153 -4.41 -10.66 9.05
N PHE A 154 -4.72 -11.89 8.66
CA PHE A 154 -5.01 -12.30 7.30
C PHE A 154 -6.51 -12.20 7.07
N HIS A 155 -6.91 -11.38 6.10
CA HIS A 155 -8.28 -11.34 5.58
C HIS A 155 -8.29 -12.13 4.27
N ASN A 156 -8.97 -13.28 4.26
CA ASN A 156 -9.27 -13.99 3.04
C ASN A 156 -10.48 -13.31 2.37
N LEU A 157 -10.23 -12.57 1.29
CA LEU A 157 -11.24 -11.76 0.61
C LEU A 157 -12.22 -12.61 -0.22
N ASP A 158 -11.91 -13.89 -0.47
CA ASP A 158 -12.83 -14.82 -1.15
C ASP A 158 -13.85 -15.43 -0.18
N THR A 159 -13.43 -15.72 1.06
CA THR A 159 -14.26 -16.43 2.07
C THR A 159 -14.77 -15.52 3.19
N GLY A 160 -14.16 -14.36 3.38
CA GLY A 160 -14.40 -13.46 4.52
C GLY A 160 -13.80 -13.94 5.83
N GLU A 161 -13.03 -15.02 5.80
CA GLU A 161 -12.35 -15.56 6.98
C GLU A 161 -11.23 -14.60 7.41
N ILE A 162 -11.14 -14.41 8.73
CA ILE A 162 -10.08 -13.64 9.37
C ILE A 162 -9.26 -14.59 10.23
N THR A 163 -7.96 -14.62 9.96
CA THR A 163 -6.99 -15.46 10.70
C THR A 163 -5.96 -14.56 11.35
N GLU A 164 -5.80 -14.67 12.67
CA GLU A 164 -4.81 -13.91 13.43
C GLU A 164 -3.71 -14.81 13.97
N ILE A 165 -2.46 -14.42 13.74
CA ILE A 165 -1.29 -15.14 14.26
C ILE A 165 -0.75 -14.39 15.49
N GLY A 166 -0.63 -15.04 16.64
CA GLY A 166 -0.05 -14.40 17.83
C GLY A 166 -0.66 -14.86 19.16
N PRO A 167 -0.38 -14.13 20.26
CA PRO A 167 0.27 -12.81 20.30
C PRO A 167 1.77 -12.87 19.98
N LEU A 168 2.24 -11.96 19.13
CA LEU A 168 3.66 -11.62 19.01
C LEU A 168 3.94 -10.39 19.89
N LEU A 169 4.93 -10.47 20.79
CA LEU A 169 5.29 -9.34 21.64
C LEU A 169 5.90 -8.22 20.78
N TYR A 170 5.39 -7.00 20.91
CA TYR A 170 6.02 -5.80 20.38
C TYR A 170 7.36 -5.59 21.09
N GLY A 171 8.46 -5.50 20.33
CA GLY A 171 9.82 -5.53 20.91
C GLY A 171 10.42 -6.94 21.11
N SER A 172 9.73 -8.00 20.71
CA SER A 172 10.32 -9.36 20.62
C SER A 172 11.43 -9.42 19.56
N PRO A 173 12.24 -10.50 19.50
CA PRO A 173 13.16 -10.70 18.38
C PRO A 173 12.50 -10.63 16.99
N LEU A 174 11.17 -10.79 16.90
CA LEU A 174 10.43 -10.66 15.65
C LEU A 174 9.95 -9.23 15.36
N SER A 175 9.78 -8.35 16.36
CA SER A 175 9.37 -6.92 16.28
C SER A 175 8.80 -6.45 14.93
N LEU A 176 7.69 -7.05 14.49
CA LEU A 176 7.15 -6.77 13.16
C LEU A 176 6.43 -5.43 13.17
N GLU A 177 6.60 -4.68 12.09
CA GLU A 177 6.04 -3.35 11.91
C GLU A 177 4.99 -3.38 10.80
N LYS A 178 5.42 -3.54 9.54
CA LYS A 178 4.58 -3.29 8.36
C LYS A 178 4.56 -4.50 7.42
N PRO A 179 3.38 -5.04 7.07
CA PRO A 179 3.25 -6.00 5.98
C PRO A 179 3.70 -5.38 4.66
N ILE A 180 4.62 -6.06 3.96
CA ILE A 180 5.18 -5.59 2.70
C ILE A 180 4.58 -6.36 1.52
N ALA A 181 4.48 -7.69 1.64
CA ALA A 181 3.93 -8.54 0.59
C ALA A 181 3.18 -9.72 1.21
N VAL A 182 2.26 -10.32 0.46
CA VAL A 182 1.61 -11.58 0.82
C VAL A 182 1.34 -12.41 -0.43
N THR A 183 1.55 -13.72 -0.36
CA THR A 183 1.23 -14.65 -1.45
C THR A 183 -0.25 -15.03 -1.45
N ASP A 184 -0.81 -15.44 -2.60
CA ASP A 184 -2.18 -16.00 -2.65
C ASP A 184 -2.30 -17.35 -1.92
N GLN A 185 -1.17 -17.95 -1.55
CA GLN A 185 -1.08 -19.18 -0.75
C GLN A 185 -1.03 -18.88 0.75
N GLY A 186 -1.06 -17.61 1.17
CA GLY A 186 -1.15 -17.22 2.58
C GLY A 186 0.20 -17.13 3.30
N THR A 187 1.27 -16.73 2.62
CA THR A 187 2.55 -16.37 3.26
C THR A 187 2.75 -14.86 3.20
N ALA A 188 2.71 -14.18 4.34
CA ALA A 188 2.96 -12.76 4.49
C ALA A 188 4.43 -12.48 4.82
N PHE A 189 5.01 -11.49 4.15
CA PHE A 189 6.34 -10.95 4.44
C PHE A 189 6.15 -9.61 5.14
N ILE A 190 6.53 -9.57 6.42
CA ILE A 190 6.30 -8.44 7.30
C ILE A 190 7.66 -7.88 7.69
N TYR A 191 7.85 -6.59 7.42
CA TYR A 191 9.05 -5.87 7.80
C TYR A 191 9.17 -5.84 9.32
N GLY A 192 10.33 -6.19 9.85
CA GLY A 192 10.61 -6.28 11.27
C GLY A 192 11.96 -5.66 11.65
N PRO A 193 12.54 -6.05 12.80
CA PRO A 193 13.73 -5.41 13.36
C PRO A 193 14.97 -5.68 12.50
N ASP A 194 16.04 -4.92 12.71
CA ASP A 194 17.33 -5.09 11.99
C ASP A 194 17.22 -5.02 10.45
N ASN A 195 16.24 -4.26 9.97
CA ASN A 195 15.97 -4.00 8.55
C ASN A 195 15.77 -5.27 7.71
N HIS A 196 14.97 -6.23 8.18
CA HIS A 196 14.64 -7.43 7.41
C HIS A 196 13.16 -7.80 7.50
N THR A 197 12.70 -8.60 6.54
CA THR A 197 11.35 -9.18 6.52
C THR A 197 11.33 -10.56 7.14
N VAL A 198 10.32 -10.84 7.95
CA VAL A 198 9.97 -12.18 8.43
C VAL A 198 8.80 -12.70 7.62
N ALA A 199 8.87 -13.94 7.19
CA ALA A 199 7.76 -14.64 6.54
C ALA A 199 6.89 -15.34 7.60
N ILE A 200 5.58 -15.14 7.53
CA ILE A 200 4.58 -15.76 8.40
C ILE A 200 3.48 -16.36 7.52
N THR A 201 3.14 -17.62 7.77
CA THR A 201 2.05 -18.30 7.08
C THR A 201 0.72 -18.10 7.81
N ALA A 202 -0.39 -18.20 7.08
CA ALA A 202 -1.74 -18.17 7.65
C ALA A 202 -2.00 -19.33 8.64
N ASP A 203 -1.19 -20.41 8.58
CA ASP A 203 -1.24 -21.52 9.53
C ASP A 203 -0.40 -21.26 10.81
N GLY A 204 0.37 -20.17 10.85
CA GLY A 204 1.14 -19.74 12.01
C GLY A 204 2.62 -20.15 12.03
N ASP A 205 3.11 -20.87 11.02
CA ASP A 205 4.54 -21.12 10.83
C ASP A 205 5.26 -19.83 10.39
N TYR A 206 6.52 -19.66 10.80
CA TYR A 206 7.34 -18.50 10.42
C TYR A 206 8.79 -18.87 10.09
N PHE A 207 9.43 -18.06 9.25
CA PHE A 207 10.85 -18.15 8.93
C PHE A 207 11.44 -16.81 8.49
N ILE A 208 12.76 -16.69 8.54
CA ILE A 208 13.49 -15.57 7.91
C ILE A 208 13.97 -16.06 6.54
N PRO A 209 13.73 -15.34 5.44
CA PRO A 209 14.22 -15.73 4.12
C PRO A 209 15.74 -15.95 4.12
N GLU A 210 16.23 -16.93 3.37
CA GLU A 210 17.68 -17.14 3.23
C GLU A 210 18.35 -15.97 2.51
N THR A 211 19.64 -15.75 2.75
CA THR A 211 20.42 -14.71 2.07
C THR A 211 21.51 -15.32 1.19
N PRO A 212 21.92 -14.64 0.10
CA PRO A 212 23.13 -15.01 -0.61
C PRO A 212 24.35 -14.96 0.33
N ALA A 213 25.39 -15.73 0.04
CA ALA A 213 26.62 -15.72 0.82
C ALA A 213 27.23 -14.31 0.90
N GLY A 214 27.56 -13.85 2.11
CA GLY A 214 28.10 -12.51 2.36
C GLY A 214 27.05 -11.41 2.54
N TYR A 215 25.76 -11.75 2.52
CA TYR A 215 24.65 -10.83 2.73
C TYR A 215 23.86 -11.16 4.01
N SER A 216 23.16 -10.17 4.54
CA SER A 216 22.27 -10.24 5.69
C SER A 216 20.97 -9.47 5.43
N SER A 217 20.04 -9.56 6.38
CA SER A 217 18.83 -8.75 6.42
C SER A 217 18.02 -8.76 5.11
N PRO A 218 17.37 -9.89 4.77
CA PRO A 218 16.55 -10.00 3.57
C PRO A 218 15.33 -9.08 3.63
N ASN A 219 15.03 -8.36 2.56
CA ASN A 219 13.87 -7.47 2.46
C ASN A 219 13.03 -7.86 1.24
N ILE A 220 12.07 -8.76 1.44
CA ILE A 220 11.11 -9.12 0.39
C ILE A 220 10.18 -7.94 0.12
N SER A 221 9.99 -7.62 -1.16
CA SER A 221 9.17 -6.48 -1.61
C SER A 221 7.95 -6.91 -2.43
N ALA A 222 8.04 -7.99 -3.21
CA ALA A 222 6.93 -8.54 -3.98
C ALA A 222 7.06 -10.05 -4.22
N VAL A 223 5.96 -10.67 -4.66
CA VAL A 223 5.82 -12.12 -4.85
C VAL A 223 5.08 -12.42 -6.14
N SER A 224 5.37 -13.57 -6.75
CA SER A 224 4.65 -14.11 -7.91
C SER A 224 3.28 -14.66 -7.52
N GLU A 225 2.41 -14.84 -8.52
CA GLU A 225 1.08 -15.43 -8.38
C GLU A 225 1.12 -16.85 -7.78
N ASP A 226 2.09 -17.67 -8.21
CA ASP A 226 2.26 -19.02 -7.68
C ASP A 226 2.91 -19.07 -6.28
N GLY A 227 3.36 -17.91 -5.77
CA GLY A 227 4.00 -17.76 -4.48
C GLY A 227 5.40 -18.36 -4.38
N ARG A 228 5.98 -18.88 -5.48
CA ARG A 228 7.29 -19.56 -5.48
C ARG A 228 8.45 -18.62 -5.76
N THR A 229 8.20 -17.48 -6.39
CA THR A 229 9.21 -16.47 -6.72
C THR A 229 8.97 -15.20 -5.91
N TRP A 230 10.00 -14.72 -5.23
CA TRP A 230 9.97 -13.46 -4.47
C TRP A 230 11.10 -12.55 -4.94
N VAL A 231 10.91 -11.23 -4.87
CA VAL A 231 11.98 -10.26 -5.17
C VAL A 231 12.10 -9.24 -4.07
N GLY A 232 13.30 -8.69 -3.95
CA GLY A 232 13.64 -7.77 -2.89
C GLY A 232 15.10 -7.38 -2.93
N TYR A 233 15.67 -7.17 -1.76
CA TYR A 233 17.10 -6.88 -1.61
C TYR A 233 17.65 -7.43 -0.30
N CYS A 234 18.96 -7.63 -0.25
CA CYS A 234 19.67 -7.94 0.99
C CYS A 234 20.75 -6.89 1.24
N TRP A 235 21.04 -6.64 2.51
CA TRP A 235 22.15 -5.79 2.92
C TRP A 235 23.46 -6.58 2.84
N GLY A 236 24.52 -5.94 2.35
CA GLY A 236 25.85 -6.53 2.23
C GLY A 236 26.86 -5.71 3.03
N GLU A 237 27.86 -5.17 2.32
CA GLU A 237 28.79 -4.19 2.90
C GLU A 237 28.04 -2.99 3.51
N PRO A 238 28.65 -2.28 4.50
CA PRO A 238 28.02 -1.13 5.12
C PRO A 238 27.50 -0.10 4.10
N MET A 239 26.22 0.28 4.26
CA MET A 239 25.49 1.20 3.37
C MET A 239 25.22 0.68 1.94
N LYS A 240 25.47 -0.62 1.69
CA LYS A 240 25.17 -1.25 0.40
C LYS A 240 24.11 -2.34 0.51
N CYS A 241 23.19 -2.34 -0.45
CA CYS A 241 22.26 -3.43 -0.66
C CYS A 241 22.25 -3.85 -2.13
N SER A 242 21.98 -5.12 -2.36
CA SER A 242 21.91 -5.70 -3.70
C SER A 242 20.52 -6.30 -3.95
N PRO A 243 20.03 -6.23 -5.20
CA PRO A 243 18.75 -6.79 -5.58
C PRO A 243 18.86 -8.31 -5.61
N VAL A 244 17.84 -8.99 -5.07
CA VAL A 244 17.82 -10.44 -4.91
C VAL A 244 16.48 -10.98 -5.39
N ILE A 245 16.53 -12.13 -6.04
CA ILE A 245 15.37 -12.95 -6.39
C ILE A 245 15.47 -14.26 -5.63
N TRP A 246 14.36 -14.70 -5.03
CA TRP A 246 14.23 -16.00 -4.41
C TRP A 246 13.38 -16.87 -5.32
N ARG A 247 13.85 -18.08 -5.66
CA ARG A 247 13.05 -19.10 -6.34
C ARG A 247 13.00 -20.33 -5.46
N ASP A 248 11.79 -20.74 -5.09
CA ASP A 248 11.59 -21.83 -4.13
C ASP A 248 12.37 -21.63 -2.83
N GLY A 249 12.45 -20.37 -2.37
CA GLY A 249 13.19 -19.98 -1.17
C GLY A 249 14.72 -19.85 -1.36
N VAL A 250 15.27 -20.21 -2.53
CA VAL A 250 16.71 -20.12 -2.80
C VAL A 250 17.07 -18.73 -3.34
N PRO A 251 17.95 -17.96 -2.68
CA PRO A 251 18.30 -16.61 -3.09
C PRO A 251 19.37 -16.56 -4.20
N GLU A 252 19.16 -15.69 -5.18
CA GLU A 252 20.10 -15.37 -6.25
C GLU A 252 20.22 -13.85 -6.41
N LEU A 253 21.45 -13.36 -6.63
CA LEU A 253 21.68 -11.94 -6.92
C LEU A 253 21.20 -11.60 -8.33
N LEU A 254 20.46 -10.50 -8.44
CA LEU A 254 20.16 -9.89 -9.74
C LEU A 254 21.35 -9.02 -10.19
N GLU A 255 21.44 -8.80 -11.50
CA GLU A 255 22.45 -7.91 -12.10
C GLU A 255 22.36 -6.51 -11.47
N MET A 256 23.51 -5.96 -11.07
CA MET A 256 23.63 -4.56 -10.62
C MET A 256 24.21 -3.71 -11.76
N PRO A 257 23.78 -2.44 -11.88
CA PRO A 257 24.37 -1.55 -12.87
C PRO A 257 25.81 -1.20 -12.49
N GLU A 258 26.67 -0.98 -13.50
CA GLU A 258 28.06 -0.57 -13.28
C GLU A 258 28.16 0.88 -12.77
N LEU A 259 27.22 1.71 -13.20
CA LEU A 259 27.13 3.14 -12.90
C LEU A 259 25.82 3.44 -12.18
N ASP A 260 25.85 4.46 -11.32
CA ASP A 260 24.66 5.01 -10.70
C ASP A 260 23.77 5.76 -11.73
N TYR A 261 22.65 6.29 -11.25
CA TYR A 261 21.71 7.02 -12.10
C TYR A 261 22.26 8.35 -12.67
N ARG A 262 23.36 8.89 -12.12
CA ARG A 262 24.08 10.05 -12.66
C ARG A 262 25.32 9.62 -13.45
N GLY A 263 25.53 8.34 -13.75
CA GLY A 263 26.68 7.86 -14.52
C GLY A 263 28.00 7.83 -13.75
N VAL A 264 27.98 7.87 -12.42
CA VAL A 264 29.15 7.74 -11.54
C VAL A 264 29.37 6.27 -11.18
N LYS A 265 30.64 5.83 -11.05
CA LYS A 265 30.96 4.43 -10.76
C LYS A 265 30.47 3.99 -9.38
N VAL A 266 29.94 2.76 -9.35
CA VAL A 266 29.50 1.99 -8.17
C VAL A 266 28.22 2.52 -7.55
N PRO A 267 27.05 1.97 -7.91
CA PRO A 267 25.84 2.28 -7.19
C PRO A 267 25.91 1.74 -5.76
N ASN A 268 25.51 2.55 -4.78
CA ASN A 268 25.60 2.15 -3.38
C ASN A 268 24.45 1.21 -3.00
N GLN A 269 23.23 1.52 -3.41
CA GLN A 269 22.04 0.76 -3.01
C GLN A 269 21.17 0.47 -4.21
N VAL A 270 20.99 -0.81 -4.52
CA VAL A 270 20.17 -1.27 -5.64
C VAL A 270 19.17 -2.27 -5.10
N MET A 271 17.88 -2.01 -5.35
CA MET A 271 16.79 -2.73 -4.72
C MET A 271 15.78 -3.18 -5.77
N ALA A 272 15.44 -4.47 -5.81
CA ALA A 272 14.21 -4.90 -6.48
C ALA A 272 13.02 -4.61 -5.56
N ARG A 273 11.94 -4.08 -6.13
CA ARG A 273 10.79 -3.53 -5.39
C ARG A 273 9.47 -4.15 -5.80
N GLY A 274 9.31 -4.52 -7.07
CA GLY A 274 8.13 -5.27 -7.53
C GLY A 274 8.41 -6.15 -8.74
N MET A 275 7.43 -6.95 -9.13
CA MET A 275 7.50 -7.86 -10.27
C MET A 275 6.15 -8.04 -10.96
N SER A 276 6.15 -8.48 -12.22
CA SER A 276 4.98 -9.08 -12.86
C SER A 276 4.59 -10.38 -12.15
N LEU A 277 3.32 -10.79 -12.28
CA LEU A 277 2.78 -11.96 -11.58
C LEU A 277 3.48 -13.26 -11.96
N ASP A 278 3.96 -13.35 -13.21
CA ASP A 278 4.75 -14.48 -13.72
C ASP A 278 6.24 -14.40 -13.40
N GLY A 279 6.69 -13.31 -12.76
CA GLY A 279 8.08 -13.04 -12.42
C GLY A 279 9.01 -12.75 -13.60
N SER A 280 8.48 -12.55 -14.81
CA SER A 280 9.28 -12.31 -16.03
C SER A 280 9.86 -10.89 -16.12
N VAL A 281 9.20 -9.93 -15.47
CA VAL A 281 9.62 -8.55 -15.37
C VAL A 281 9.76 -8.18 -13.90
N ILE A 282 10.91 -7.67 -13.51
CA ILE A 282 11.19 -7.19 -12.14
C ILE A 282 11.55 -5.72 -12.26
N TYR A 283 11.10 -4.86 -11.36
CA TYR A 283 11.55 -3.47 -11.32
C TYR A 283 12.04 -3.08 -9.94
N GLY A 284 12.77 -1.96 -9.91
CA GLY A 284 13.48 -1.54 -8.73
C GLY A 284 13.98 -0.11 -8.81
N THR A 285 14.84 0.23 -7.86
CA THR A 285 15.47 1.53 -7.77
C THR A 285 16.96 1.40 -7.47
N GLN A 286 17.72 2.36 -7.97
CA GLN A 286 19.03 2.74 -7.46
C GLN A 286 18.83 3.90 -6.48
N TRP A 287 19.40 3.84 -5.27
CA TRP A 287 19.28 4.88 -4.25
C TRP A 287 20.66 5.45 -3.90
N GLU A 288 20.85 6.74 -4.18
CA GLU A 288 22.14 7.44 -4.11
C GLU A 288 22.07 8.67 -3.20
N PHE A 289 21.41 8.58 -2.03
CA PHE A 289 21.13 9.67 -1.08
C PHE A 289 20.29 10.84 -1.61
N THR A 290 20.67 11.48 -2.71
CA THR A 290 20.03 12.68 -3.27
C THR A 290 19.14 12.39 -4.47
N ASP A 291 19.37 11.28 -5.18
CA ASP A 291 18.62 10.93 -6.40
C ASP A 291 18.32 9.42 -6.47
N THR A 292 17.16 9.10 -7.02
CA THR A 292 16.65 7.72 -7.16
C THR A 292 16.37 7.42 -8.62
N GLY A 293 17.11 6.48 -9.19
CA GLY A 293 16.92 6.04 -10.57
C GLY A 293 16.06 4.80 -10.64
N MET A 294 15.09 4.75 -11.55
CA MET A 294 14.27 3.55 -11.75
C MET A 294 14.94 2.59 -12.73
N ILE A 295 14.95 1.31 -12.37
CA ILE A 295 15.55 0.23 -13.17
C ILE A 295 14.60 -0.96 -13.26
N TYR A 296 14.81 -1.80 -14.26
CA TYR A 296 14.07 -3.05 -14.40
C TYR A 296 14.91 -4.15 -15.03
N TRP A 297 14.54 -5.40 -14.74
CA TRP A 297 15.11 -6.61 -15.31
C TRP A 297 14.03 -7.32 -16.13
N LYS A 298 14.38 -7.67 -17.37
CA LYS A 298 13.57 -8.49 -18.26
C LYS A 298 14.48 -9.41 -19.05
N ASP A 299 14.11 -10.70 -19.15
CA ASP A 299 14.95 -11.74 -19.76
C ASP A 299 16.38 -11.79 -19.17
N GLY A 300 16.50 -11.54 -17.86
CA GLY A 300 17.77 -11.51 -17.13
C GLY A 300 18.67 -10.31 -17.45
N LYS A 301 18.18 -9.31 -18.18
CA LYS A 301 18.94 -8.10 -18.54
C LYS A 301 18.46 -6.89 -17.76
N LEU A 302 19.38 -6.19 -17.13
CA LEU A 302 19.13 -4.92 -16.47
C LEU A 302 19.02 -3.75 -17.48
N GLN A 303 18.05 -2.86 -17.26
CA GLN A 303 17.88 -1.62 -18.02
C GLN A 303 17.34 -0.49 -17.12
N ASN A 304 17.51 0.77 -17.56
CA ASN A 304 16.82 1.91 -16.96
C ASN A 304 15.35 1.93 -17.41
N VAL A 305 14.45 2.19 -16.46
CA VAL A 305 13.06 2.54 -16.79
C VAL A 305 13.07 3.93 -17.42
N GLY A 306 12.37 4.08 -18.54
CA GLY A 306 12.37 5.33 -19.31
C GLY A 306 13.67 5.64 -20.04
N LYS A 307 14.40 4.59 -20.47
CA LYS A 307 15.65 4.74 -21.24
C LYS A 307 15.50 5.54 -22.54
N ASP A 308 14.28 5.60 -23.11
CA ASP A 308 13.97 6.34 -24.32
C ASP A 308 14.00 7.86 -24.13
N ILE A 309 13.78 8.32 -22.90
CA ILE A 309 13.82 9.74 -22.51
C ILE A 309 15.01 10.07 -21.60
N PHE A 310 15.71 9.07 -21.07
CA PHE A 310 16.80 9.26 -20.11
C PHE A 310 17.99 9.99 -20.75
N LYS A 311 18.33 11.15 -20.21
CA LYS A 311 19.41 12.00 -20.72
C LYS A 311 20.25 12.59 -19.61
N LEU A 312 21.57 12.37 -19.73
CA LEU A 312 22.59 12.92 -18.84
C LEU A 312 23.47 13.93 -19.60
N THR A 313 23.75 15.05 -18.96
CA THR A 313 24.69 16.07 -19.48
C THR A 313 25.75 16.38 -18.43
N PRO A 314 27.06 16.20 -18.74
CA PRO A 314 28.13 16.59 -17.84
C PRO A 314 28.11 18.09 -17.55
N VAL A 315 28.19 18.44 -16.26
CA VAL A 315 28.19 19.83 -15.78
C VAL A 315 29.20 20.00 -14.64
N ASN A 316 29.67 21.24 -14.47
CA ASN A 316 30.34 21.68 -13.25
C ASN A 316 29.32 22.42 -12.40
N ALA A 317 28.85 21.77 -11.34
CA ALA A 317 27.83 22.32 -10.46
C ALA A 317 28.44 23.03 -9.26
N SER A 318 27.83 24.13 -8.84
CA SER A 318 28.14 24.84 -7.61
C SER A 318 27.80 23.97 -6.39
N ASP A 319 28.67 23.97 -5.39
CA ASP A 319 28.39 23.33 -4.10
C ASP A 319 27.62 24.24 -3.13
N GLY A 320 27.30 25.48 -3.55
CA GLY A 320 26.64 26.50 -2.71
C GLY A 320 27.53 27.11 -1.62
N ALA A 321 28.79 26.69 -1.51
CA ALA A 321 29.80 27.14 -0.55
C ALA A 321 30.98 27.87 -1.22
N GLY A 322 30.85 28.21 -2.51
CA GLY A 322 31.87 28.91 -3.30
C GLY A 322 32.83 27.99 -4.05
N GLY A 323 32.60 26.67 -4.02
CA GLY A 323 33.30 25.67 -4.83
C GLY A 323 32.41 25.11 -5.94
N THR A 324 32.99 24.19 -6.71
CA THR A 324 32.31 23.47 -7.80
C THR A 324 32.74 22.01 -7.83
N TYR A 325 31.89 21.14 -8.35
CA TYR A 325 32.17 19.71 -8.53
C TYR A 325 31.65 19.22 -9.89
N GLU A 326 32.34 18.23 -10.47
CA GLU A 326 31.91 17.55 -11.69
C GLU A 326 30.78 16.57 -11.37
N THR A 327 29.70 16.64 -12.14
CA THR A 327 28.56 15.71 -12.05
C THR A 327 27.82 15.66 -13.38
N ASN A 328 26.78 14.83 -13.49
CA ASN A 328 25.88 14.84 -14.63
C ASN A 328 24.50 15.36 -14.22
N LEU A 329 24.00 16.34 -14.96
CA LEU A 329 22.63 16.85 -14.89
C LEU A 329 21.67 15.80 -15.49
N ILE A 330 20.59 15.46 -14.79
CA ILE A 330 19.53 14.60 -15.33
C ILE A 330 18.57 15.51 -16.11
N GLU A 331 18.85 15.77 -17.39
CA GLU A 331 18.01 16.65 -18.21
C GLU A 331 16.59 16.10 -18.35
N ALA A 332 16.45 14.78 -18.38
CA ALA A 332 15.17 14.09 -18.40
C ALA A 332 15.37 12.65 -17.89
N GLY A 333 14.41 12.15 -17.13
CA GLY A 333 14.43 10.76 -16.68
C GLY A 333 13.27 10.39 -15.78
N MET A 334 13.06 9.08 -15.63
CA MET A 334 12.12 8.54 -14.66
C MET A 334 12.77 8.33 -13.29
N TYR A 335 12.05 8.64 -12.22
CA TYR A 335 12.50 8.48 -10.84
C TYR A 335 11.31 8.10 -9.96
N CYS A 336 11.56 7.37 -8.88
CA CYS A 336 10.59 7.13 -7.82
C CYS A 336 11.32 6.51 -6.61
N PHE A 337 10.77 6.69 -5.42
CA PHE A 337 10.97 5.67 -4.39
C PHE A 337 10.08 4.50 -4.79
N ALA A 338 10.64 3.56 -5.55
CA ALA A 338 9.88 2.43 -6.08
C ALA A 338 9.21 1.68 -4.93
N GLU A 339 7.88 1.74 -4.87
CA GLU A 339 7.05 0.89 -4.02
C GLU A 339 6.83 -0.44 -4.74
N ASN A 340 6.06 -1.38 -4.19
CA ASN A 340 5.83 -2.69 -4.82
C ASN A 340 4.69 -2.72 -5.86
N GLN A 341 3.83 -1.70 -5.89
CA GLN A 341 2.61 -1.65 -6.71
C GLN A 341 2.77 -0.85 -8.01
N ASN A 342 3.97 -0.34 -8.30
CA ASN A 342 4.25 0.48 -9.48
C ASN A 342 4.44 -0.34 -10.77
N ILE A 343 4.01 -1.61 -10.83
CA ILE A 343 4.03 -2.42 -12.05
C ILE A 343 2.65 -3.02 -12.29
N SER A 344 2.23 -3.09 -13.56
CA SER A 344 1.01 -3.83 -13.90
C SER A 344 1.21 -5.33 -13.66
N PRO A 345 0.14 -6.08 -13.31
CA PRO A 345 0.22 -7.52 -13.09
C PRO A 345 0.96 -8.29 -14.20
N ASN A 346 0.73 -7.96 -15.47
CA ASN A 346 1.39 -8.58 -16.62
C ASN A 346 2.81 -8.06 -16.93
N GLY A 347 3.31 -7.07 -16.18
CA GLY A 347 4.63 -6.47 -16.41
C GLY A 347 4.73 -5.50 -17.58
N LYS A 348 3.63 -5.22 -18.30
CA LYS A 348 3.61 -4.30 -19.45
C LYS A 348 3.95 -2.87 -19.04
N TRP A 349 3.43 -2.39 -17.92
CA TRP A 349 3.55 -1.00 -17.49
C TRP A 349 4.33 -0.88 -16.18
N ILE A 350 5.32 0.02 -16.15
CA ILE A 350 5.97 0.47 -14.91
C ILE A 350 5.60 1.94 -14.68
N ALA A 351 4.90 2.20 -13.57
CA ALA A 351 4.52 3.53 -13.11
C ALA A 351 5.68 4.21 -12.37
N GLY A 352 5.78 5.54 -12.46
CA GLY A 352 6.74 6.32 -11.72
C GLY A 352 6.53 7.81 -11.86
N LYS A 353 7.60 8.58 -11.64
CA LYS A 353 7.62 10.03 -11.81
C LYS A 353 8.60 10.42 -12.90
N TYR A 354 8.32 11.52 -13.59
CA TYR A 354 9.19 12.16 -14.57
C TYR A 354 9.57 13.56 -14.10
N ARG A 355 10.85 13.91 -14.25
CA ARG A 355 11.41 15.22 -13.86
C ARG A 355 12.58 15.55 -14.77
N GLU A 356 12.75 16.86 -14.94
CA GLU A 356 13.89 17.47 -15.61
C GLU A 356 14.71 18.24 -14.57
N GLU A 357 16.02 18.26 -14.72
CA GLU A 357 16.91 19.12 -13.95
C GLU A 357 17.47 20.23 -14.82
N SER A 358 17.73 21.38 -14.21
CA SER A 358 18.35 22.53 -14.87
C SER A 358 19.34 23.25 -13.95
N MET A 359 20.21 24.07 -14.52
CA MET A 359 21.16 24.89 -13.78
C MET A 359 20.55 26.27 -13.53
N ASP A 360 20.58 26.75 -12.29
CA ASP A 360 20.21 28.14 -11.99
C ASP A 360 21.34 29.14 -12.33
N GLU A 361 21.07 30.43 -12.11
CA GLU A 361 22.03 31.51 -12.36
C GLU A 361 23.31 31.44 -11.50
N ASN A 362 23.28 30.71 -10.39
CA ASN A 362 24.40 30.49 -9.48
C ASN A 362 25.13 29.17 -9.76
N GLY A 363 24.71 28.43 -10.79
CA GLY A 363 25.26 27.13 -11.14
C GLY A 363 24.82 26.00 -10.21
N LEU A 364 23.73 26.13 -9.46
CA LEU A 364 23.14 25.04 -8.68
C LEU A 364 22.21 24.20 -9.55
N ILE A 365 22.20 22.89 -9.30
CA ILE A 365 21.22 21.97 -9.89
C ILE A 365 19.87 22.21 -9.23
N THR A 366 18.88 22.53 -10.05
CA THR A 366 17.48 22.69 -9.66
C THR A 366 16.64 21.55 -10.21
N LYS A 367 15.66 21.13 -9.41
CA LYS A 367 14.74 20.03 -9.73
C LYS A 367 13.43 20.64 -10.25
N GLY A 368 13.07 20.33 -11.48
CA GLY A 368 11.84 20.82 -12.11
C GLY A 368 10.57 20.19 -11.55
N THR A 369 9.43 20.56 -12.14
CA THR A 369 8.11 20.01 -11.82
C THR A 369 8.08 18.51 -12.03
N ILE A 370 7.35 17.84 -11.14
CA ILE A 370 7.16 16.39 -11.13
C ILE A 370 5.93 16.05 -11.97
N TYR A 371 6.00 15.02 -12.81
CA TYR A 371 4.85 14.52 -13.56
C TYR A 371 4.71 13.00 -13.40
N PRO A 372 3.48 12.46 -13.40
CA PRO A 372 3.27 11.01 -13.47
C PRO A 372 3.77 10.49 -14.82
N ALA A 373 4.40 9.32 -14.82
CA ALA A 373 4.87 8.70 -16.05
C ALA A 373 4.72 7.17 -16.00
N PHE A 374 4.53 6.59 -17.18
CA PHE A 374 4.36 5.15 -17.38
C PHE A 374 5.30 4.67 -18.47
N TYR A 375 6.11 3.67 -18.16
CA TYR A 375 7.02 3.03 -19.10
C TYR A 375 6.43 1.71 -19.58
N ASN A 376 6.36 1.54 -20.90
CA ASN A 376 5.93 0.29 -21.52
C ASN A 376 7.15 -0.63 -21.72
N THR A 377 7.16 -1.81 -21.09
CA THR A 377 8.30 -2.75 -21.17
C THR A 377 8.30 -3.60 -22.46
N GLU A 378 7.24 -3.55 -23.26
CA GLU A 378 7.12 -4.26 -24.53
C GLU A 378 7.57 -3.39 -25.70
N THR A 379 7.14 -2.12 -25.71
CA THR A 379 7.53 -1.14 -26.75
C THR A 379 8.76 -0.34 -26.36
N GLU A 380 9.16 -0.39 -25.09
CA GLU A 380 10.28 0.34 -24.50
C GLU A 380 10.14 1.87 -24.58
N THR A 381 8.90 2.38 -24.52
CA THR A 381 8.58 3.82 -24.62
C THR A 381 7.92 4.37 -23.35
N THR A 382 8.16 5.64 -23.04
CA THR A 382 7.57 6.34 -21.89
C THR A 382 6.44 7.29 -22.29
N THR A 383 5.30 7.18 -21.60
CA THR A 383 4.26 8.22 -21.61
C THR A 383 4.41 9.11 -20.39
N VAL A 384 4.61 10.42 -20.61
CA VAL A 384 4.68 11.43 -19.54
C VAL A 384 3.37 12.24 -19.52
N MET A 385 2.70 12.25 -18.38
CA MET A 385 1.39 12.86 -18.20
C MET A 385 1.53 14.33 -17.77
N ARG A 386 1.95 15.19 -18.71
CA ARG A 386 2.31 16.60 -18.44
C ARG A 386 1.16 17.50 -17.98
N ASP A 387 -0.09 17.08 -18.21
CA ASP A 387 -1.27 17.82 -17.76
C ASP A 387 -1.52 17.68 -16.24
N TYR A 388 -0.73 16.85 -15.55
CA TYR A 388 -0.85 16.59 -14.12
C TYR A 388 0.44 16.91 -13.37
N PRO A 389 0.80 18.20 -13.22
CA PRO A 389 1.96 18.59 -12.44
C PRO A 389 1.80 18.16 -10.97
N ASP A 390 2.93 17.88 -10.33
CA ASP A 390 3.05 17.51 -8.92
C ASP A 390 2.25 16.26 -8.51
N CYS A 391 2.03 15.36 -9.47
CA CYS A 391 1.36 14.08 -9.27
C CYS A 391 2.33 12.89 -9.48
N THR A 392 1.96 11.73 -8.94
CA THR A 392 2.76 10.50 -8.96
C THR A 392 1.96 9.36 -9.57
N ALA A 393 2.51 8.64 -10.55
CA ALA A 393 1.91 7.38 -10.98
C ALA A 393 2.26 6.30 -9.95
N VAL A 394 1.25 5.65 -9.38
CA VAL A 394 1.38 4.71 -8.25
C VAL A 394 1.10 3.27 -8.63
N GLY A 395 0.45 3.02 -9.76
CA GLY A 395 0.20 1.67 -10.27
C GLY A 395 -0.42 1.70 -11.65
N ALA A 396 -0.57 0.53 -12.25
CA ALA A 396 -1.20 0.36 -13.55
C ALA A 396 -1.93 -0.98 -13.62
N THR A 397 -2.97 -1.06 -14.43
CA THR A 397 -3.67 -2.32 -14.74
C THR A 397 -3.15 -2.91 -16.05
N ASP A 398 -3.48 -4.18 -16.29
CA ASP A 398 -3.07 -4.89 -17.51
C ASP A 398 -3.64 -4.29 -18.80
N ASP A 399 -4.86 -3.77 -18.71
CA ASP A 399 -5.59 -3.11 -19.80
C ASP A 399 -5.17 -1.65 -20.02
N GLY A 400 -4.18 -1.15 -19.28
CA GLY A 400 -3.59 0.17 -19.52
C GLY A 400 -4.31 1.33 -18.84
N ILE A 401 -4.99 1.07 -17.72
CA ILE A 401 -5.45 2.12 -16.81
C ILE A 401 -4.31 2.50 -15.87
N GLY A 402 -3.93 3.77 -15.85
CA GLY A 402 -2.93 4.35 -14.97
C GLY A 402 -3.56 4.86 -13.69
N LEU A 403 -3.01 4.45 -12.55
CA LEU A 403 -3.40 4.93 -11.22
C LEU A 403 -2.48 6.08 -10.83
N ILE A 404 -3.05 7.28 -10.67
CA ILE A 404 -2.29 8.49 -10.33
C ILE A 404 -2.75 8.99 -8.97
N ALA A 405 -1.78 9.27 -8.10
CA ALA A 405 -2.00 9.88 -6.81
C ALA A 405 -1.50 11.34 -6.83
N GLU A 406 -2.32 12.25 -6.34
CA GLU A 406 -2.01 13.68 -6.26
C GLU A 406 -1.03 13.94 -5.13
N GLY A 407 0.08 14.62 -5.43
CA GLY A 407 1.16 14.89 -4.48
C GLY A 407 2.45 14.13 -4.80
N THR A 408 3.58 14.74 -4.40
CA THR A 408 4.92 14.23 -4.71
C THR A 408 5.56 13.46 -3.55
N SER A 409 5.16 13.76 -2.31
CA SER A 409 5.68 13.13 -1.08
C SER A 409 4.60 12.74 -0.06
N MET A 410 3.42 13.39 -0.11
CA MET A 410 2.27 13.06 0.72
C MET A 410 1.06 13.02 -0.19
N GLN A 411 0.65 11.83 -0.62
CA GLN A 411 -0.47 11.71 -1.55
C GLN A 411 -1.81 11.66 -0.81
N THR A 412 -2.77 12.45 -1.27
CA THR A 412 -4.03 12.69 -0.54
C THR A 412 -5.26 12.14 -1.23
N SER A 413 -5.20 12.10 -2.55
CA SER A 413 -6.30 11.82 -3.48
C SER A 413 -5.71 11.25 -4.76
N GLY A 414 -6.56 10.82 -5.69
CA GLY A 414 -6.07 10.28 -6.95
C GLY A 414 -7.14 10.23 -8.03
N PHE A 415 -6.71 9.89 -9.23
CA PHE A 415 -7.53 9.76 -10.42
C PHE A 415 -6.95 8.71 -11.36
N LEU A 416 -7.74 8.32 -12.36
CA LEU A 416 -7.40 7.29 -13.32
C LEU A 416 -7.27 7.91 -14.72
N VAL A 417 -6.33 7.37 -15.50
CA VAL A 417 -6.11 7.77 -16.89
C VAL A 417 -6.00 6.55 -17.79
N GLU A 418 -6.36 6.66 -19.06
CA GLU A 418 -5.93 5.72 -20.09
C GLU A 418 -4.48 6.03 -20.45
N ILE A 419 -3.55 5.09 -20.21
CA ILE A 419 -2.11 5.35 -20.29
C ILE A 419 -1.67 5.73 -21.70
N GLU A 420 -2.21 5.09 -22.74
CA GLU A 420 -1.74 5.29 -24.11
C GLU A 420 -2.17 6.65 -24.70
N THR A 421 -3.32 7.17 -24.27
CA THR A 421 -3.89 8.41 -24.81
C THR A 421 -3.78 9.60 -23.85
N GLY A 422 -3.57 9.34 -22.56
CA GLY A 422 -3.62 10.35 -21.49
C GLY A 422 -5.04 10.80 -21.11
N ILE A 423 -6.09 10.16 -21.64
CA ILE A 423 -7.48 10.53 -21.37
C ILE A 423 -7.79 10.35 -19.88
N HIS A 424 -8.37 11.39 -19.26
CA HIS A 424 -8.86 11.35 -17.89
C HIS A 424 -10.12 10.48 -17.79
N LEU A 425 -10.07 9.44 -16.96
CA LEU A 425 -11.20 8.50 -16.78
C LEU A 425 -12.10 8.88 -15.59
N GLY A 426 -11.58 9.65 -14.63
CA GLY A 426 -12.31 10.10 -13.46
C GLY A 426 -11.44 10.10 -12.20
N ASN A 427 -11.95 10.69 -11.11
CA ASN A 427 -11.28 10.60 -9.82
C ASN A 427 -11.46 9.20 -9.18
N CYS A 428 -10.58 8.85 -8.25
CA CYS A 428 -10.61 7.53 -7.60
C CYS A 428 -11.90 7.28 -6.83
N LEU A 429 -12.48 8.28 -6.16
CA LEU A 429 -13.64 8.08 -5.29
C LEU A 429 -14.90 7.75 -6.11
N ASP A 430 -15.12 8.50 -7.18
CA ASP A 430 -16.22 8.25 -8.13
C ASP A 430 -16.02 6.89 -8.80
N TYR A 431 -14.79 6.58 -9.22
CA TYR A 431 -14.48 5.27 -9.78
C TYR A 431 -14.77 4.13 -8.79
N ILE A 432 -14.45 4.32 -7.51
CA ILE A 432 -14.74 3.30 -6.49
C ILE A 432 -16.24 3.12 -6.30
N GLN A 433 -16.98 4.23 -6.25
CA GLN A 433 -18.43 4.22 -6.09
C GLN A 433 -19.12 3.60 -7.32
N GLU A 434 -18.68 3.92 -8.53
CA GLU A 434 -19.26 3.39 -9.78
C GLU A 434 -18.96 1.90 -9.96
N ARG A 435 -17.72 1.47 -9.66
CA ARG A 435 -17.29 0.09 -9.89
C ARG A 435 -17.69 -0.88 -8.78
N TRP A 436 -17.63 -0.42 -7.53
CA TRP A 436 -17.84 -1.29 -6.35
C TRP A 436 -19.01 -0.85 -5.46
N GLY A 437 -19.68 0.27 -5.75
CA GLY A 437 -20.78 0.78 -4.91
C GLY A 437 -20.32 1.20 -3.52
N ILE A 438 -19.01 1.37 -3.29
CA ILE A 438 -18.43 1.73 -2.00
C ILE A 438 -18.15 3.23 -1.97
N THR A 439 -18.65 3.93 -0.95
CA THR A 439 -18.27 5.34 -0.74
C THR A 439 -17.03 5.43 0.13
N VAL A 440 -15.97 6.00 -0.43
CA VAL A 440 -14.77 6.39 0.31
C VAL A 440 -14.71 7.91 0.35
N THR A 441 -14.31 8.49 1.48
CA THR A 441 -14.32 9.96 1.67
C THR A 441 -13.03 10.63 1.21
N THR A 442 -11.91 9.89 1.15
CA THR A 442 -10.60 10.40 0.75
C THR A 442 -9.67 9.25 0.37
N GLY A 443 -8.63 9.54 -0.40
CA GLY A 443 -7.60 8.58 -0.77
C GLY A 443 -7.53 8.28 -2.26
N TYR A 444 -6.71 7.29 -2.59
CA TYR A 444 -6.42 6.85 -3.95
C TYR A 444 -6.31 5.33 -4.01
N ILE A 445 -6.53 4.78 -5.21
CA ILE A 445 -6.32 3.37 -5.50
C ILE A 445 -4.83 3.17 -5.79
N SER A 446 -4.22 2.18 -5.16
CA SER A 446 -2.81 1.87 -5.35
C SER A 446 -2.59 0.54 -6.06
N TYR A 447 -3.56 -0.38 -5.98
CA TYR A 447 -3.49 -1.66 -6.69
C TYR A 447 -4.87 -2.21 -7.05
N ILE A 448 -5.00 -2.75 -8.27
CA ILE A 448 -6.15 -3.51 -8.74
C ILE A 448 -5.61 -4.83 -9.30
N PRO A 449 -5.88 -5.98 -8.65
CA PRO A 449 -5.53 -7.29 -9.19
C PRO A 449 -6.12 -7.54 -10.58
N ALA A 450 -5.52 -8.45 -11.35
CA ALA A 450 -5.96 -8.77 -12.72
C ALA A 450 -7.46 -9.12 -12.85
N PRO A 451 -8.11 -9.84 -11.89
CA PRO A 451 -9.56 -10.04 -11.91
C PRO A 451 -10.38 -8.74 -11.90
N GLY A 452 -9.84 -7.65 -11.36
CA GLY A 452 -10.47 -6.33 -11.34
C GLY A 452 -11.76 -6.22 -10.50
N ASP A 453 -12.08 -7.23 -9.71
CA ASP A 453 -13.25 -7.30 -8.82
C ASP A 453 -12.95 -6.73 -7.43
N ARG A 454 -11.68 -6.48 -7.11
CA ARG A 454 -11.21 -5.98 -5.83
C ARG A 454 -10.07 -5.00 -6.00
N MET A 455 -9.71 -4.30 -4.93
CA MET A 455 -8.60 -3.33 -4.97
C MET A 455 -8.04 -3.04 -3.58
N LEU A 456 -6.79 -2.56 -3.56
CA LEU A 456 -6.15 -1.93 -2.41
C LEU A 456 -6.08 -0.41 -2.66
N GLY A 457 -6.54 0.35 -1.67
CA GLY A 457 -6.43 1.79 -1.62
C GLY A 457 -5.66 2.28 -0.42
N THR A 458 -5.27 3.55 -0.44
CA THR A 458 -4.65 4.26 0.68
C THR A 458 -5.41 5.56 0.93
N MET A 459 -5.78 5.79 2.19
CA MET A 459 -6.39 7.03 2.64
C MET A 459 -5.45 7.79 3.57
N MET A 460 -5.44 9.12 3.47
CA MET A 460 -4.73 9.98 4.39
C MET A 460 -5.71 10.59 5.40
N THR A 461 -5.40 10.50 6.68
CA THR A 461 -6.18 11.12 7.76
C THR A 461 -5.34 12.17 8.46
N THR A 462 -5.92 13.35 8.67
CA THR A 462 -5.29 14.43 9.44
C THR A 462 -5.96 14.53 10.80
N SER A 463 -5.16 14.58 11.86
CA SER A 463 -5.62 14.76 13.23
C SER A 463 -4.75 15.77 13.98
N ALA A 464 -5.17 16.16 15.18
CA ALA A 464 -4.35 17.00 16.07
C ALA A 464 -2.99 16.36 16.41
N THR A 465 -2.84 15.05 16.23
CA THR A 465 -1.61 14.30 16.53
C THR A 465 -0.69 14.12 15.32
N GLY A 466 -1.15 14.49 14.11
CA GLY A 466 -0.36 14.39 12.88
C GLY A 466 -1.15 13.82 11.71
N VAL A 467 -0.40 13.43 10.68
CA VAL A 467 -0.91 12.78 9.46
C VAL A 467 -0.69 11.27 9.59
N SER A 468 -1.72 10.48 9.31
CA SER A 468 -1.63 9.03 9.20
C SER A 468 -2.08 8.56 7.81
N PHE A 469 -1.55 7.41 7.38
CA PHE A 469 -1.98 6.72 6.17
C PHE A 469 -2.55 5.37 6.55
N THR A 470 -3.76 5.10 6.09
CA THR A 470 -4.46 3.85 6.35
C THR A 470 -4.71 3.17 5.01
N GLN A 471 -4.23 1.94 4.85
CA GLN A 471 -4.62 1.12 3.72
C GLN A 471 -6.04 0.58 3.94
N PHE A 472 -6.76 0.36 2.85
CA PHE A 472 -8.05 -0.30 2.89
C PHE A 472 -8.20 -1.20 1.67
N SER A 473 -8.97 -2.27 1.79
CA SER A 473 -9.30 -3.13 0.64
C SER A 473 -10.80 -3.14 0.40
N VAL A 474 -11.18 -3.21 -0.88
CA VAL A 474 -12.56 -3.45 -1.31
C VAL A 474 -12.61 -4.79 -2.03
N SER A 475 -13.57 -5.65 -1.68
CA SER A 475 -13.77 -6.96 -2.31
C SER A 475 -15.24 -7.37 -2.37
N PRO A 476 -15.62 -8.31 -3.26
CA PRO A 476 -16.97 -8.87 -3.26
C PRO A 476 -17.34 -9.43 -1.90
N ARG A 477 -18.63 -9.41 -1.55
CA ARG A 477 -19.11 -10.08 -0.34
C ARG A 477 -18.94 -11.58 -0.50
N PRO A 478 -18.28 -12.26 0.45
CA PRO A 478 -18.20 -13.70 0.45
C PRO A 478 -19.59 -14.33 0.52
N VAL A 479 -19.86 -15.28 -0.37
CA VAL A 479 -21.07 -16.09 -0.32
C VAL A 479 -20.82 -17.20 0.69
N LYS A 480 -21.42 -17.11 1.88
CA LYS A 480 -21.35 -18.18 2.89
C LYS A 480 -22.24 -19.37 2.55
#